data_AF-A0A6M2D377-F1
#
_entry.id   AF-A0A6M2D377-F1
#
_cell.length_a   1.000
_cell.length_b   1.000
_cell.length_c   1.000
_cell.angle_alpha   90.00
_cell.angle_beta   90.00
_cell.angle_gamma   90.00
#
_symmetry.space_group_name_H-M   'P 1'
#
loop_
_entity.id
_entity.type
_entity.pdbx_description
1 polymer ?
#
loop_
_entity_poly.entity_id
_entity_poly.type
_entity_poly.pdbx_seq_one_letter_code
_entity_poly.pdbx_strand_id
1 'polypeptide(L)'
;MDNEAIRGKIRKCITSKNLKPVHQFLLNNAAKGGSDVSAIAKKVIEELPDNDFGREQHKEMFDIILSILKKFDLSPEVSSSLIGVLNSEVNNLSVSTRAAVVYDLLDGLKEGIPLDRRWLEVLPDLLTSISQSDTVSARGDRLSGGQFKKLVVENLCSCPWEPKWATPLARILSEIPLDASELQLAIPKMMRVLPNLELPEVPPLVYQLLLFSNQECTEILIESVVKFFREKDLEIEELRATALNGRENLEQTEATVVLHIVFAARQNPTIINFFIKMLKVRQMKAEFIFGQFTLTLALALAKTRHFTEQVLDVLKSAASFHIQRQAKYREY
;
A
#
# COMPACT_ATOMS: atom_id res chain seq x y z
N MET A 1 -34.57 -12.31 -12.20
CA MET A 1 -35.64 -11.86 -11.29
C MET A 1 -36.05 -10.45 -11.71
N ASP A 2 -37.34 -10.20 -11.85
CA ASP A 2 -37.86 -8.95 -12.42
C ASP A 2 -37.47 -7.72 -11.56
N ASN A 3 -36.77 -6.77 -12.15
CA ASN A 3 -36.17 -5.61 -11.45
C ASN A 3 -37.24 -4.75 -10.74
N GLU A 4 -38.45 -4.75 -11.29
CA GLU A 4 -39.58 -3.97 -10.78
C GLU A 4 -40.19 -4.59 -9.51
N ALA A 5 -40.24 -5.93 -9.43
CA ALA A 5 -40.71 -6.63 -8.23
C ALA A 5 -39.76 -6.43 -7.03
N ILE A 6 -38.45 -6.36 -7.27
CA ILE A 6 -37.46 -6.06 -6.22
C ILE A 6 -37.62 -4.62 -5.73
N ARG A 7 -37.72 -3.65 -6.64
CA ARG A 7 -37.99 -2.25 -6.28
C ARG A 7 -39.28 -2.11 -5.46
N GLY A 8 -40.36 -2.78 -5.87
CA GLY A 8 -41.62 -2.76 -5.13
C GLY A 8 -41.48 -3.27 -3.68
N LYS A 9 -40.61 -4.26 -3.44
CA LYS A 9 -40.32 -4.75 -2.08
C LYS A 9 -39.44 -3.78 -1.29
N ILE A 10 -38.42 -3.19 -1.91
CA ILE A 10 -37.55 -2.18 -1.28
C ILE A 10 -38.39 -0.98 -0.84
N ARG A 11 -39.22 -0.41 -1.73
CA ARG A 11 -40.11 0.71 -1.40
C ARG A 11 -41.03 0.40 -0.22
N LYS A 12 -41.61 -0.81 -0.17
CA LYS A 12 -42.44 -1.23 0.97
C LYS A 12 -41.65 -1.23 2.29
N CYS A 13 -40.40 -1.68 2.28
CA CYS A 13 -39.51 -1.65 3.46
C CYS A 13 -39.18 -0.21 3.88
N ILE A 14 -38.92 0.68 2.91
CA ILE A 14 -38.64 2.10 3.16
C ILE A 14 -39.88 2.81 3.71
N THR A 15 -41.05 2.63 3.10
CA THR A 15 -42.32 3.22 3.57
C THR A 15 -42.70 2.72 4.97
N SER A 16 -42.40 1.46 5.29
CA SER A 16 -42.62 0.90 6.63
C SER A 16 -41.51 1.24 7.64
N LYS A 17 -40.48 2.01 7.23
CA LYS A 17 -39.31 2.35 8.04
C LYS A 17 -38.60 1.14 8.66
N ASN A 18 -38.60 0.00 7.95
CA ASN A 18 -38.00 -1.24 8.42
C ASN A 18 -37.17 -1.90 7.31
N LEU A 19 -35.88 -1.58 7.28
CA LEU A 19 -34.92 -2.18 6.35
C LEU A 19 -34.21 -3.42 6.91
N LYS A 20 -34.51 -3.87 8.14
CA LYS A 20 -33.93 -5.10 8.71
C LYS A 20 -34.08 -6.34 7.80
N PRO A 21 -35.22 -6.57 7.11
CA PRO A 21 -35.33 -7.69 6.17
C PRO A 21 -34.36 -7.58 5.00
N VAL A 22 -34.11 -6.36 4.52
CA VAL A 22 -33.13 -6.07 3.45
C VAL A 22 -31.72 -6.32 3.97
N HIS A 23 -31.39 -5.86 5.17
CA HIS A 23 -30.09 -6.07 5.81
C HIS A 23 -29.78 -7.57 5.96
N GLN A 24 -30.73 -8.34 6.49
CA GLN A 24 -30.59 -9.79 6.63
C GLN A 24 -30.47 -10.49 5.27
N PHE A 25 -31.21 -10.02 4.27
CA PHE A 25 -31.11 -10.54 2.92
C PHE A 25 -29.71 -10.31 2.34
N LEU A 26 -29.14 -9.11 2.47
CA LEU A 26 -27.79 -8.82 1.97
C LEU A 26 -26.74 -9.72 2.64
N LEU A 27 -26.80 -9.87 3.97
CA LEU A 27 -25.90 -10.76 4.72
C LEU A 27 -26.03 -12.23 4.28
N ASN A 28 -27.26 -12.72 4.13
CA ASN A 28 -27.52 -14.10 3.71
C ASN A 28 -27.06 -14.37 2.27
N ASN A 29 -27.15 -13.39 1.36
CA ASN A 29 -26.65 -13.53 0.00
C ASN A 29 -25.14 -13.41 -0.08
N ALA A 30 -24.52 -12.53 0.72
CA ALA A 30 -23.07 -12.47 0.86
C ALA A 30 -22.50 -13.83 1.32
N ALA A 31 -23.14 -14.49 2.29
CA ALA A 31 -22.78 -15.83 2.73
C ALA A 31 -22.89 -16.92 1.64
N LYS A 32 -23.62 -16.65 0.54
CA LYS A 32 -23.82 -17.54 -0.61
C LYS A 32 -23.00 -17.12 -1.84
N GLY A 33 -22.00 -16.26 -1.68
CA GLY A 33 -21.12 -15.79 -2.76
C GLY A 33 -21.45 -14.40 -3.32
N GLY A 34 -22.48 -13.72 -2.79
CA GLY A 34 -22.66 -12.29 -3.01
C GLY A 34 -23.28 -11.86 -4.34
N SER A 35 -23.88 -12.79 -5.11
CA SER A 35 -24.64 -12.44 -6.32
C SER A 35 -25.67 -11.36 -6.02
N ASP A 36 -25.71 -10.31 -6.86
CA ASP A 36 -26.63 -9.17 -6.79
C ASP A 36 -26.57 -8.30 -5.52
N VAL A 37 -25.69 -8.59 -4.55
CA VAL A 37 -25.63 -7.83 -3.27
C VAL A 37 -25.33 -6.37 -3.53
N SER A 38 -24.36 -6.06 -4.39
CA SER A 38 -24.01 -4.67 -4.74
C SER A 38 -25.12 -3.95 -5.48
N ALA A 39 -25.76 -4.62 -6.45
CA ALA A 39 -26.85 -4.06 -7.23
C ALA A 39 -28.08 -3.75 -6.36
N ILE A 40 -28.38 -4.61 -5.38
CA ILE A 40 -29.49 -4.40 -4.44
C ILE A 40 -29.13 -3.30 -3.45
N ALA A 41 -27.93 -3.32 -2.86
CA ALA A 41 -27.47 -2.26 -1.97
C ALA A 41 -27.55 -0.89 -2.63
N LYS A 42 -27.04 -0.76 -3.87
CA LYS A 42 -27.11 0.48 -4.66
C LYS A 42 -28.56 0.96 -4.87
N LYS A 43 -29.47 0.05 -5.22
CA LYS A 43 -30.89 0.41 -5.42
C LYS A 43 -31.58 0.85 -4.12
N VAL A 44 -31.24 0.23 -2.99
CA VAL A 44 -31.79 0.63 -1.68
C VAL A 44 -31.37 2.07 -1.38
N ILE A 45 -30.07 2.34 -1.50
CA ILE A 45 -29.46 3.65 -1.34
C ILE A 45 -30.13 4.70 -2.24
N GLU A 46 -30.30 4.41 -3.53
CA GLU A 46 -30.94 5.32 -4.50
C GLU A 46 -32.41 5.64 -4.17
N GLU A 47 -33.10 4.78 -3.41
CA GLU A 47 -34.50 4.97 -3.03
C GLU A 47 -34.68 5.55 -1.62
N LEU A 48 -33.59 5.79 -0.87
CA LEU A 48 -33.67 6.40 0.45
C LEU A 48 -34.15 7.87 0.37
N PRO A 49 -35.07 8.30 1.25
CA PRO A 49 -35.57 9.67 1.25
C PRO A 49 -34.57 10.65 1.87
N ASP A 50 -34.51 11.89 1.42
CA ASP A 50 -33.71 12.94 2.05
C ASP A 50 -34.40 13.49 3.33
N ASN A 51 -34.39 12.67 4.39
CA ASN A 51 -34.89 13.02 5.71
C ASN A 51 -34.05 12.32 6.80
N ASP A 52 -34.36 12.55 8.08
CA ASP A 52 -33.60 11.96 9.20
C ASP A 52 -33.53 10.44 9.13
N PHE A 53 -34.63 9.79 8.73
CA PHE A 53 -34.66 8.35 8.54
C PHE A 53 -33.71 7.92 7.42
N GLY A 54 -33.75 8.55 6.25
CA GLY A 54 -32.83 8.21 5.16
C GLY A 54 -31.37 8.42 5.56
N ARG A 55 -31.04 9.51 6.25
CA ARG A 55 -29.67 9.77 6.77
C ARG A 55 -29.19 8.67 7.71
N GLU A 56 -30.05 8.21 8.62
CA GLU A 56 -29.73 7.07 9.51
C GLU A 56 -29.52 5.79 8.70
N GLN A 57 -30.36 5.53 7.70
CA GLN A 57 -30.27 4.34 6.86
C GLN A 57 -29.08 4.35 5.90
N HIS A 58 -28.62 5.51 5.42
CA HIS A 58 -27.36 5.61 4.67
C HIS A 58 -26.18 5.10 5.51
N LYS A 59 -26.14 5.49 6.79
CA LYS A 59 -25.13 4.97 7.74
C LYS A 59 -25.29 3.46 7.94
N GLU A 60 -26.49 2.98 8.26
CA GLU A 60 -26.70 1.54 8.49
C GLU A 60 -26.34 0.69 7.27
N MET A 61 -26.70 1.13 6.07
CA MET A 61 -26.33 0.47 4.82
C MET A 61 -24.81 0.45 4.61
N PHE A 62 -24.13 1.56 4.89
CA PHE A 62 -22.68 1.64 4.82
C PHE A 62 -22.03 0.62 5.77
N ASP A 63 -22.47 0.58 7.02
CA ASP A 63 -21.96 -0.33 8.05
C ASP A 63 -22.20 -1.80 7.69
N ILE A 64 -23.34 -2.12 7.07
CA ILE A 64 -23.66 -3.48 6.62
C ILE A 64 -22.78 -3.90 5.46
N ILE A 65 -22.60 -3.05 4.45
CA ILE A 65 -21.74 -3.36 3.30
C ILE A 65 -20.29 -3.53 3.77
N LEU A 66 -19.82 -2.67 4.68
CA LEU A 66 -18.49 -2.80 5.26
C LEU A 66 -18.37 -4.09 6.10
N SER A 67 -19.39 -4.45 6.89
CA SER A 67 -19.42 -5.71 7.62
C SER A 67 -19.44 -6.93 6.68
N ILE A 68 -20.05 -6.82 5.51
CA ILE A 68 -20.05 -7.89 4.50
C ILE A 68 -18.62 -8.11 4.00
N LEU A 69 -17.93 -7.05 3.60
CA LEU A 69 -16.53 -7.10 3.16
C LEU A 69 -15.61 -7.63 4.27
N LYS A 70 -15.83 -7.23 5.53
CA LYS A 70 -15.01 -7.72 6.66
C LYS A 70 -15.23 -9.21 6.96
N LYS A 71 -16.43 -9.77 6.73
CA LYS A 71 -16.81 -11.12 7.22
C LYS A 71 -16.77 -12.22 6.17
N PHE A 72 -17.15 -11.90 4.93
CA PHE A 72 -17.34 -12.92 3.89
C PHE A 72 -16.20 -12.86 2.88
N ASP A 73 -15.75 -14.04 2.44
CA ASP A 73 -14.84 -14.16 1.32
C ASP A 73 -15.65 -14.11 0.02
N LEU A 74 -15.50 -13.02 -0.72
CA LEU A 74 -16.29 -12.68 -1.90
C LEU A 74 -15.40 -12.64 -3.13
N SER A 75 -15.98 -12.86 -4.32
CA SER A 75 -15.21 -12.72 -5.55
C SER A 75 -14.64 -11.29 -5.70
N PRO A 76 -13.50 -11.12 -6.40
CA PRO A 76 -12.93 -9.80 -6.64
C PRO A 76 -13.91 -8.82 -7.31
N GLU A 77 -14.76 -9.32 -8.21
CA GLU A 77 -15.77 -8.52 -8.92
C GLU A 77 -16.84 -8.00 -7.96
N VAL A 78 -17.38 -8.86 -7.09
CA VAL A 78 -18.37 -8.48 -6.08
C VAL A 78 -17.77 -7.49 -5.10
N SER A 79 -16.56 -7.75 -4.61
CA SER A 79 -15.84 -6.86 -3.69
C SER A 79 -15.61 -5.48 -4.31
N SER A 80 -15.11 -5.42 -5.55
CA SER A 80 -14.96 -4.15 -6.29
C SER A 80 -16.28 -3.40 -6.43
N SER A 81 -17.36 -4.13 -6.74
CA SER A 81 -18.68 -3.53 -6.89
C SER A 81 -19.20 -2.95 -5.58
N LEU A 82 -18.99 -3.64 -4.45
CA LEU A 82 -19.37 -3.15 -3.12
C LEU A 82 -18.53 -1.94 -2.67
N ILE A 83 -17.22 -1.96 -2.93
CA ILE A 83 -16.35 -0.79 -2.70
C ILE A 83 -16.85 0.41 -3.52
N GLY A 84 -17.21 0.20 -4.79
CA GLY A 84 -17.79 1.26 -5.62
C GLY A 84 -19.09 1.84 -5.06
N VAL A 85 -19.94 1.01 -4.43
CA VAL A 85 -21.15 1.47 -3.74
C VAL A 85 -20.77 2.29 -2.49
N LEU A 86 -19.87 1.79 -1.64
CA LEU A 86 -19.40 2.52 -0.46
C LEU A 86 -18.81 3.89 -0.82
N ASN A 87 -17.96 3.94 -1.85
CA ASN A 87 -17.32 5.16 -2.31
C ASN A 87 -18.34 6.20 -2.79
N SER A 88 -19.40 5.77 -3.49
CA SER A 88 -20.49 6.67 -3.88
C SER A 88 -21.30 7.21 -2.69
N GLU A 89 -21.30 6.51 -1.56
CA GLU A 89 -22.04 6.85 -0.35
C GLU A 89 -21.27 7.72 0.62
N VAL A 90 -19.95 7.84 0.49
CA VAL A 90 -19.10 8.62 1.41
C VAL A 90 -19.66 10.02 1.62
N ASN A 91 -20.04 10.71 0.55
CA ASN A 91 -20.53 12.09 0.63
C ASN A 91 -21.95 12.23 1.22
N ASN A 92 -22.73 11.15 1.26
CA ASN A 92 -24.05 11.12 1.89
C ASN A 92 -23.97 10.98 3.42
N LEU A 93 -22.82 10.56 3.96
CA LEU A 93 -22.57 10.50 5.39
C LEU A 93 -22.17 11.86 5.96
N SER A 94 -22.53 12.12 7.22
CA SER A 94 -21.99 13.28 7.96
C SER A 94 -20.47 13.12 8.20
N VAL A 95 -19.74 14.23 8.32
CA VAL A 95 -18.29 14.21 8.60
C VAL A 95 -17.97 13.43 9.88
N SER A 96 -18.79 13.60 10.94
CA SER A 96 -18.65 12.85 12.20
C SER A 96 -18.87 11.34 12.00
N THR A 97 -19.81 10.95 11.15
CA THR A 97 -20.04 9.54 10.80
C THR A 97 -18.86 8.97 10.02
N ARG A 98 -18.34 9.69 9.02
CA ARG A 98 -17.14 9.26 8.26
C ARG A 98 -15.94 9.06 9.20
N ALA A 99 -15.73 9.98 10.13
CA ALA A 99 -14.66 9.87 11.12
C ALA A 99 -14.83 8.65 12.04
N ALA A 100 -16.06 8.35 12.49
CA ALA A 100 -16.36 7.16 13.27
C ALA A 100 -16.04 5.87 12.48
N VAL A 101 -16.46 5.81 11.22
CA VAL A 101 -16.14 4.69 10.32
C VAL A 101 -14.62 4.53 10.17
N VAL A 102 -13.87 5.62 9.97
CA VAL A 102 -12.40 5.54 9.88
C VAL A 102 -11.79 4.94 11.15
N TYR A 103 -12.29 5.30 12.33
CA TYR A 103 -11.85 4.66 13.56
C TYR A 103 -12.20 3.17 13.62
N ASP A 104 -13.40 2.77 13.18
CA ASP A 104 -13.79 1.35 13.12
C ASP A 104 -12.95 0.56 12.11
N LEU A 105 -12.41 1.21 11.08
CA LEU A 105 -11.42 0.64 10.17
C LEU A 105 -10.08 0.43 10.87
N LEU A 106 -9.60 1.44 11.60
CA LEU A 106 -8.35 1.35 12.36
C LEU A 106 -8.41 0.30 13.46
N ASP A 107 -9.54 0.19 14.16
CA ASP A 107 -9.73 -0.80 15.20
C ASP A 107 -9.80 -2.22 14.59
N GLY A 108 -10.45 -2.38 13.44
CA GLY A 108 -10.40 -3.64 12.69
C GLY A 108 -8.99 -4.05 12.24
N LEU A 109 -8.13 -3.09 11.90
CA LEU A 109 -6.72 -3.36 11.59
C LEU A 109 -5.96 -3.84 12.84
N LYS A 110 -6.20 -3.22 14.00
CA LYS A 110 -5.59 -3.61 15.29
C LYS A 110 -6.07 -4.98 15.77
N GLU A 111 -7.33 -5.33 15.50
CA GLU A 111 -7.90 -6.64 15.76
C GLU A 111 -7.35 -7.74 14.85
N GLY A 112 -6.60 -7.37 13.81
CA GLY A 112 -5.99 -8.30 12.88
C GLY A 112 -6.95 -8.86 11.83
N ILE A 113 -7.99 -8.10 11.45
CA ILE A 113 -8.89 -8.51 10.36
C ILE A 113 -8.08 -8.58 9.05
N PRO A 114 -8.06 -9.73 8.36
CA PRO A 114 -7.31 -9.90 7.11
C PRO A 114 -7.66 -8.84 6.04
N LEU A 115 -6.64 -8.31 5.35
CA LEU A 115 -6.79 -7.27 4.33
C LEU A 115 -7.09 -7.79 2.92
N ASP A 116 -6.96 -9.11 2.70
CA ASP A 116 -7.32 -9.80 1.45
C ASP A 116 -8.78 -9.58 1.04
N ARG A 117 -9.67 -9.28 2.01
CA ARG A 117 -11.09 -8.97 1.77
C ARG A 117 -11.38 -7.51 1.39
N ARG A 118 -10.35 -6.69 1.19
CA ARG A 118 -10.45 -5.35 0.56
C ARG A 118 -11.28 -4.31 1.32
N TRP A 119 -11.76 -4.61 2.53
CA TRP A 119 -12.60 -3.71 3.34
C TRP A 119 -11.93 -2.37 3.68
N LEU A 120 -10.60 -2.30 3.68
CA LEU A 120 -9.83 -1.08 3.94
C LEU A 120 -9.70 -0.18 2.70
N GLU A 121 -10.08 -0.65 1.50
CA GLU A 121 -9.99 0.12 0.24
C GLU A 121 -10.94 1.32 0.17
N VAL A 122 -11.89 1.43 1.09
CA VAL A 122 -12.76 2.60 1.24
C VAL A 122 -12.07 3.76 1.97
N LEU A 123 -10.95 3.49 2.66
CA LEU A 123 -10.24 4.46 3.49
C LEU A 123 -9.77 5.71 2.71
N PRO A 124 -9.22 5.60 1.48
CA PRO A 124 -8.76 6.78 0.74
C PRO A 124 -9.87 7.80 0.46
N ASP A 125 -11.04 7.34 0.04
CA ASP A 125 -12.18 8.21 -0.26
C ASP A 125 -12.74 8.85 1.02
N LEU A 126 -12.84 8.08 2.11
CA LEU A 126 -13.24 8.62 3.43
C LEU A 126 -12.27 9.71 3.89
N LEU A 127 -10.96 9.45 3.86
CA LEU A 127 -9.95 10.41 4.32
C LEU A 127 -9.84 11.63 3.42
N THR A 128 -9.90 11.46 2.10
CA THR A 128 -9.88 12.56 1.15
C THR A 128 -11.09 13.47 1.38
N SER A 129 -12.27 12.88 1.56
CA SER A 129 -13.51 13.62 1.84
C SER A 129 -13.45 14.34 3.20
N ILE A 130 -12.94 13.69 4.25
CA ILE A 130 -12.75 14.32 5.58
C ILE A 130 -11.71 15.44 5.53
N SER A 131 -10.62 15.28 4.76
CA SER A 131 -9.52 16.24 4.71
C SER A 131 -9.93 17.64 4.22
N GLN A 132 -11.03 17.73 3.47
CA GLN A 132 -11.62 18.97 2.96
C GLN A 132 -12.51 19.68 4.00
N SER A 133 -12.75 19.07 5.16
CA SER A 133 -13.62 19.63 6.20
C SER A 133 -12.85 20.53 7.17
N ASP A 134 -13.42 21.69 7.49
CA ASP A 134 -12.82 22.65 8.43
C ASP A 134 -12.75 22.11 9.86
N THR A 135 -13.76 21.33 10.26
CA THR A 135 -13.84 20.75 11.61
C THR A 135 -14.39 19.35 11.56
N VAL A 136 -13.69 18.45 12.24
CA VAL A 136 -14.02 17.05 12.44
C VAL A 136 -14.17 16.86 13.95
N SER A 137 -15.37 16.51 14.39
CA SER A 137 -15.62 16.15 15.79
C SER A 137 -15.56 14.63 15.92
N ALA A 138 -14.51 14.12 16.56
CA ALA A 138 -14.27 12.68 16.61
C ALA A 138 -13.70 12.29 17.98
N ARG A 139 -14.29 11.27 18.63
CA ARG A 139 -13.91 10.76 19.98
C ARG A 139 -13.76 11.85 21.07
N GLY A 140 -14.49 12.96 20.95
CA GLY A 140 -14.46 14.07 21.92
C GLY A 140 -13.51 15.21 21.56
N ASP A 141 -12.64 15.01 20.57
CA ASP A 141 -11.73 16.03 20.06
C ASP A 141 -12.34 16.79 18.88
N ARG A 142 -11.89 18.04 18.69
CA ARG A 142 -12.16 18.86 17.50
C ARG A 142 -10.86 19.12 16.76
N LEU A 143 -10.77 18.55 15.57
CA LEU A 143 -9.59 18.64 14.70
C LEU A 143 -9.97 19.26 13.36
N SER A 144 -9.03 19.86 12.64
CA SER A 144 -9.24 20.11 11.21
C SER A 144 -9.19 18.79 10.42
N GLY A 145 -9.77 18.77 9.22
CA GLY A 145 -9.70 17.61 8.32
C GLY A 145 -8.26 17.14 8.06
N GLY A 146 -7.34 18.09 7.85
CA GLY A 146 -5.91 17.80 7.68
C GLY A 146 -5.26 17.20 8.92
N GLN A 147 -5.58 17.72 10.12
CA GLN A 147 -5.09 17.15 11.39
C GLN A 147 -5.63 15.73 11.62
N PHE A 148 -6.91 15.50 11.32
CA PHE A 148 -7.51 14.17 11.41
C PHE A 148 -6.84 13.18 10.45
N LYS A 149 -6.60 13.59 9.20
CA LYS A 149 -5.88 12.78 8.19
C LYS A 149 -4.50 12.38 8.70
N LYS A 150 -3.73 13.35 9.22
CA LYS A 150 -2.40 13.11 9.79
C LYS A 150 -2.43 12.11 10.95
N LEU A 151 -3.38 12.28 11.89
CA LEU A 151 -3.58 11.36 13.00
C LEU A 151 -3.90 9.94 12.53
N VAL A 152 -4.69 9.79 11.47
CA VAL A 152 -5.01 8.47 10.91
C VAL A 152 -3.77 7.83 10.28
N VAL A 153 -2.97 8.58 9.51
CA VAL A 153 -1.70 8.08 8.94
C VAL A 153 -0.72 7.68 10.04
N GLU A 154 -0.59 8.48 11.10
CA GLU A 154 0.23 8.17 12.28
C GLU A 154 -0.24 6.86 12.95
N ASN A 155 -1.55 6.69 13.14
CA ASN A 155 -2.11 5.47 13.70
C ASN A 155 -1.85 4.25 12.81
N LEU A 156 -2.06 4.35 11.50
CA LEU A 156 -1.75 3.28 10.55
C LEU A 156 -0.28 2.87 10.65
N CYS A 157 0.64 3.83 10.65
CA CYS A 157 2.08 3.57 10.70
C CYS A 157 2.55 3.03 12.06
N SER A 158 1.83 3.36 13.14
CA SER A 158 2.13 2.90 14.50
C SER A 158 1.62 1.48 14.78
N CYS A 159 0.60 1.02 14.05
CA CYS A 159 0.08 -0.35 14.21
C CYS A 159 1.13 -1.40 13.81
N PRO A 160 1.16 -2.58 14.46
CA PRO A 160 1.95 -3.72 13.97
C PRO A 160 1.36 -4.19 12.63
N TRP A 161 2.23 -4.42 11.64
CA TRP A 161 1.81 -4.90 10.32
C TRP A 161 2.28 -6.34 10.15
N GLU A 162 1.37 -7.22 9.76
CA GLU A 162 1.78 -8.51 9.19
C GLU A 162 2.50 -8.27 7.86
N PRO A 163 3.56 -9.04 7.53
CA PRO A 163 4.33 -8.83 6.30
C PRO A 163 3.45 -8.75 5.04
N LYS A 164 2.53 -9.71 4.87
CA LYS A 164 1.56 -9.75 3.75
C LYS A 164 0.66 -8.51 3.62
N TRP A 165 0.54 -7.67 4.66
CA TRP A 165 -0.24 -6.43 4.60
C TRP A 165 0.54 -5.27 3.98
N ALA A 166 1.88 -5.37 3.84
CA ALA A 166 2.70 -4.27 3.36
C ALA A 166 2.27 -3.76 1.97
N THR A 167 2.06 -4.66 1.02
CA THR A 167 1.68 -4.30 -0.36
C THR A 167 0.25 -3.72 -0.43
N PRO A 168 -0.79 -4.34 0.17
CA PRO A 168 -2.12 -3.73 0.26
C PRO A 168 -2.12 -2.34 0.92
N LEU A 169 -1.40 -2.18 2.04
CA LEU A 169 -1.32 -0.90 2.73
C LEU A 169 -0.55 0.15 1.93
N ALA A 170 0.51 -0.23 1.22
CA ALA A 170 1.23 0.66 0.31
C ALA A 170 0.33 1.16 -0.82
N ARG A 171 -0.51 0.29 -1.38
CA ARG A 171 -1.49 0.69 -2.40
C ARG A 171 -2.52 1.68 -1.83
N ILE A 172 -3.13 1.37 -0.69
CA ILE A 172 -4.11 2.25 -0.04
C ILE A 172 -3.51 3.61 0.31
N LEU A 173 -2.30 3.64 0.88
CA LEU A 173 -1.61 4.88 1.21
C LEU A 173 -1.25 5.72 -0.01
N SER A 174 -0.95 5.09 -1.15
CA SER A 174 -0.67 5.79 -2.40
C SER A 174 -1.90 6.47 -3.03
N GLU A 175 -3.10 6.03 -2.67
CA GLU A 175 -4.38 6.63 -3.11
C GLU A 175 -4.79 7.81 -2.23
N ILE A 176 -4.08 8.04 -1.11
CA ILE A 176 -4.29 9.18 -0.22
C ILE A 176 -3.28 10.28 -0.61
N PRO A 177 -3.71 11.56 -0.72
CA PRO A 177 -2.79 12.67 -0.93
C PRO A 177 -1.98 12.93 0.35
N LEU A 178 -0.84 12.25 0.49
CA LEU A 178 0.08 12.39 1.62
C LEU A 178 1.03 13.57 1.43
N ASP A 179 1.23 14.34 2.50
CA ASP A 179 2.26 15.38 2.54
C ASP A 179 3.66 14.81 2.85
N ALA A 180 4.68 15.67 2.80
CA ALA A 180 6.07 15.25 3.05
C ALA A 180 6.27 14.64 4.45
N SER A 181 5.58 15.14 5.48
CA SER A 181 5.70 14.63 6.84
C SER A 181 5.02 13.26 6.99
N GLU A 182 3.91 13.06 6.29
CA GLU A 182 3.17 11.79 6.25
C GLU A 182 3.95 10.71 5.48
N LEU A 183 4.60 11.07 4.36
CA LEU A 183 5.48 10.17 3.61
C LEU A 183 6.70 9.74 4.46
N GLN A 184 7.26 10.64 5.24
CA GLN A 184 8.35 10.34 6.18
C GLN A 184 7.95 9.38 7.31
N LEU A 185 6.66 9.14 7.53
CA LEU A 185 6.17 8.09 8.43
C LEU A 185 5.92 6.77 7.67
N ALA A 186 5.21 6.85 6.54
CA ALA A 186 4.75 5.69 5.79
C ALA A 186 5.88 4.90 5.13
N ILE A 187 6.80 5.59 4.43
CA ILE A 187 7.87 4.92 3.68
C ILE A 187 8.83 4.18 4.62
N PRO A 188 9.38 4.82 5.69
CA PRO A 188 10.24 4.09 6.62
C PRO A 188 9.53 2.94 7.33
N LYS A 189 8.23 3.05 7.61
CA LYS A 189 7.44 1.93 8.16
C LYS A 189 7.45 0.74 7.21
N MET A 190 7.22 0.93 5.92
CA MET A 190 7.26 -0.15 4.91
C MET A 190 8.65 -0.75 4.77
N MET A 191 9.70 0.07 4.82
CA MET A 191 11.09 -0.41 4.80
C MET A 191 11.45 -1.27 6.02
N ARG A 192 10.81 -1.05 7.18
CA ARG A 192 10.97 -1.94 8.35
C ARG A 192 10.29 -3.29 8.18
N VAL A 193 9.27 -3.39 7.33
CA VAL A 193 8.56 -4.65 7.06
C VAL A 193 9.28 -5.46 5.98
N LEU A 194 9.96 -4.78 5.04
CA LEU A 194 10.68 -5.38 3.90
C LEU A 194 11.52 -6.63 4.25
N PRO A 195 12.34 -6.68 5.33
CA PRO A 195 13.14 -7.85 5.66
C PRO A 195 12.34 -9.12 5.99
N ASN A 196 11.07 -8.95 6.38
CA ASN A 196 10.17 -10.03 6.79
C ASN A 196 9.27 -10.53 5.66
N LEU A 197 9.39 -9.96 4.46
CA LEU A 197 8.60 -10.37 3.30
C LEU A 197 9.19 -11.61 2.65
N GLU A 198 8.31 -12.41 2.04
CA GLU A 198 8.75 -13.43 1.10
C GLU A 198 9.26 -12.78 -0.19
N LEU A 199 10.26 -13.40 -0.83
CA LEU A 199 10.89 -12.85 -2.04
C LEU A 199 9.87 -12.44 -3.14
N PRO A 200 8.81 -13.22 -3.44
CA PRO A 200 7.82 -12.83 -4.45
C PRO A 200 7.01 -11.56 -4.09
N GLU A 201 6.92 -11.20 -2.81
CA GLU A 201 6.20 -10.01 -2.35
C GLU A 201 7.04 -8.72 -2.41
N VAL A 202 8.36 -8.85 -2.55
CA VAL A 202 9.29 -7.70 -2.59
C VAL A 202 9.10 -6.83 -3.84
N PRO A 203 9.09 -7.37 -5.08
CA PRO A 203 8.95 -6.55 -6.28
C PRO A 203 7.68 -5.69 -6.33
N PRO A 204 6.47 -6.18 -6.01
CA PRO A 204 5.27 -5.35 -6.04
C PRO A 204 5.29 -4.25 -4.97
N LEU A 205 5.83 -4.53 -3.77
CA LEU A 205 6.00 -3.48 -2.76
C LEU A 205 6.96 -2.39 -3.23
N VAL A 206 8.14 -2.77 -3.73
CA VAL A 206 9.14 -1.79 -4.19
C VAL A 206 8.60 -0.97 -5.36
N TYR A 207 7.88 -1.60 -6.30
CA TYR A 207 7.21 -0.89 -7.38
C TYR A 207 6.24 0.16 -6.85
N GLN A 208 5.35 -0.24 -5.94
CA GLN A 208 4.38 0.67 -5.35
C GLN A 208 5.07 1.87 -4.70
N LEU A 209 6.13 1.63 -3.92
CA LEU A 209 6.86 2.69 -3.23
C LEU A 209 7.59 3.66 -4.16
N LEU A 210 8.12 3.17 -5.29
CA LEU A 210 8.73 4.01 -6.30
C LEU A 210 7.72 4.94 -6.97
N LEU A 211 6.43 4.59 -7.02
CA LEU A 211 5.40 5.41 -7.66
C LEU A 211 4.97 6.62 -6.82
N PHE A 212 4.92 6.50 -5.49
CA PHE A 212 4.37 7.57 -4.63
C PHE A 212 5.36 8.18 -3.63
N SER A 213 6.62 7.71 -3.59
CA SER A 213 7.64 8.35 -2.77
C SER A 213 8.02 9.73 -3.32
N ASN A 214 8.26 10.69 -2.41
CA ASN A 214 8.90 11.95 -2.76
C ASN A 214 10.42 11.77 -2.87
N GLN A 215 11.13 12.85 -3.24
CA GLN A 215 12.56 12.82 -3.46
C GLN A 215 13.35 12.32 -2.24
N GLU A 216 13.07 12.81 -1.03
CA GLU A 216 13.77 12.39 0.20
C GLU A 216 13.50 10.93 0.56
N CYS A 217 12.24 10.49 0.43
CA CYS A 217 11.87 9.11 0.71
C CYS A 217 12.43 8.13 -0.33
N THR A 218 12.63 8.59 -1.57
CA THR A 218 13.22 7.79 -2.64
C THR A 218 14.67 7.44 -2.32
N GLU A 219 15.47 8.37 -1.78
CA GLU A 219 16.85 8.09 -1.36
C GLU A 219 16.88 6.98 -0.28
N ILE A 220 16.00 7.08 0.73
CA ILE A 220 15.86 6.08 1.80
C ILE A 220 15.41 4.72 1.26
N LEU A 221 14.46 4.72 0.31
CA LEU A 221 13.95 3.51 -0.33
C LEU A 221 15.06 2.76 -1.07
N ILE A 222 15.82 3.45 -1.92
CA ILE A 222 16.90 2.84 -2.70
C ILE A 222 18.00 2.29 -1.78
N GLU A 223 18.38 3.03 -0.73
CA GLU A 223 19.36 2.56 0.24
C GLU A 223 18.87 1.31 1.00
N SER A 224 17.59 1.29 1.39
CA SER A 224 16.99 0.16 2.11
C SER A 224 16.89 -1.08 1.25
N VAL A 225 16.52 -0.94 -0.04
CA VAL A 225 16.45 -2.06 -1.00
C VAL A 225 17.83 -2.65 -1.27
N VAL A 226 18.85 -1.79 -1.48
CA VAL A 226 20.23 -2.26 -1.67
C VAL A 226 20.72 -2.99 -0.44
N LYS A 227 20.43 -2.48 0.77
CA LYS A 227 20.77 -3.14 2.02
C LYS A 227 20.08 -4.49 2.15
N PHE A 228 18.78 -4.57 1.87
CA PHE A 228 17.99 -5.80 1.94
C PHE A 228 18.59 -6.92 1.09
N PHE A 229 18.86 -6.66 -0.20
CA PHE A 229 19.42 -7.70 -1.07
C PHE A 229 20.83 -8.11 -0.65
N ARG A 230 21.64 -7.17 -0.14
CA ARG A 230 22.95 -7.52 0.41
C ARG A 230 22.85 -8.45 1.62
N GLU A 231 21.89 -8.23 2.49
CA GLU A 231 21.64 -9.11 3.65
C GLU A 231 21.16 -10.50 3.19
N LYS A 232 20.29 -10.55 2.18
CA LYS A 232 19.83 -11.83 1.59
C LYS A 232 20.93 -12.61 0.88
N ASP A 233 21.84 -11.95 0.17
CA ASP A 233 23.03 -12.58 -0.39
C ASP A 233 23.85 -13.27 0.70
N LEU A 234 24.12 -12.57 1.81
CA LEU A 234 24.91 -13.09 2.92
C LEU A 234 24.23 -14.28 3.60
N GLU A 235 22.90 -14.20 3.84
CA GLU A 235 22.12 -15.32 4.38
C GLU A 235 22.26 -16.59 3.53
N ILE A 236 22.20 -16.45 2.19
CA ILE A 236 22.35 -17.59 1.26
C ILE A 236 23.79 -18.12 1.24
N GLU A 237 24.80 -17.24 1.28
CA GLU A 237 26.21 -17.64 1.34
C GLU A 237 26.53 -18.44 2.62
N GLU A 238 25.98 -18.04 3.76
CA GLU A 238 26.14 -18.71 5.04
C GLU A 238 25.49 -20.10 5.07
N LEU A 239 24.34 -20.27 4.43
CA LEU A 239 23.57 -21.52 4.43
C LEU A 239 24.18 -22.66 3.57
N ARG A 240 25.25 -22.40 2.79
CA ARG A 240 26.03 -23.35 1.95
C ARG A 240 25.24 -24.46 1.21
N ALA A 241 25.22 -24.36 -0.13
CA ALA A 241 24.95 -25.42 -1.12
C ALA A 241 23.57 -26.10 -1.18
N THR A 242 22.73 -26.10 -0.13
CA THR A 242 21.36 -26.67 -0.20
C THR A 242 20.30 -25.71 -0.75
N ALA A 243 20.70 -24.49 -1.16
CA ALA A 243 19.81 -23.40 -1.52
C ALA A 243 19.86 -23.00 -3.01
N LEU A 244 20.13 -23.94 -3.93
CA LEU A 244 20.12 -23.64 -5.39
C LEU A 244 18.80 -22.95 -5.81
N ASN A 245 17.66 -23.49 -5.38
CA ASN A 245 16.35 -22.90 -5.62
C ASN A 245 16.19 -21.53 -4.93
N GLY A 246 16.77 -21.35 -3.75
CA GLY A 246 16.74 -20.07 -3.03
C GLY A 246 17.53 -18.96 -3.74
N ARG A 247 18.68 -19.32 -4.32
CA ARG A 247 19.52 -18.40 -5.09
C ARG A 247 18.87 -17.99 -6.41
N GLU A 248 18.30 -18.94 -7.14
CA GLU A 248 17.57 -18.65 -8.39
C GLU A 248 16.36 -17.73 -8.12
N ASN A 249 15.59 -18.01 -7.06
CA ASN A 249 14.48 -17.16 -6.65
C ASN A 249 14.95 -15.74 -6.26
N LEU A 250 16.09 -15.63 -5.57
CA LEU A 250 16.67 -14.32 -5.23
C LEU A 250 17.07 -13.56 -6.50
N GLU A 251 17.81 -14.19 -7.40
CA GLU A 251 18.26 -13.61 -8.67
C GLU A 251 17.09 -13.12 -9.54
N GLN A 252 16.00 -13.89 -9.63
CA GLN A 252 14.79 -13.48 -10.35
C GLN A 252 14.11 -12.27 -9.69
N THR A 253 14.07 -12.27 -8.35
CA THR A 253 13.51 -11.17 -7.55
C THR A 253 14.34 -9.89 -7.73
N GLU A 254 15.66 -10.00 -7.64
CA GLU A 254 16.61 -8.91 -7.89
C GLU A 254 16.42 -8.32 -9.29
N ALA A 255 16.37 -9.16 -10.32
CA ALA A 255 16.21 -8.72 -11.70
C ALA A 255 14.90 -7.91 -11.89
N THR A 256 13.82 -8.35 -11.25
CA THR A 256 12.52 -7.66 -11.30
C THR A 256 12.58 -6.31 -10.58
N VAL A 257 13.20 -6.26 -9.39
CA VAL A 257 13.37 -4.99 -8.65
C VAL A 257 14.29 -4.03 -9.40
N VAL A 258 15.39 -4.50 -9.99
CA VAL A 258 16.26 -3.68 -10.84
C VAL A 258 15.47 -3.11 -12.01
N LEU A 259 14.62 -3.90 -12.66
CA LEU A 259 13.75 -3.43 -13.74
C LEU A 259 12.81 -2.30 -13.26
N HIS A 260 12.17 -2.46 -12.10
CA HIS A 260 11.31 -1.42 -11.52
C HIS A 260 12.07 -0.13 -11.23
N ILE A 261 13.27 -0.23 -10.62
CA ILE A 261 14.10 0.95 -10.33
C ILE A 261 14.56 1.63 -11.61
N VAL A 262 14.98 0.88 -12.63
CA VAL A 262 15.37 1.41 -13.93
C VAL A 262 14.19 2.12 -14.60
N PHE A 263 12.99 1.55 -14.52
CA PHE A 263 11.78 2.17 -15.07
C PHE A 263 11.42 3.48 -14.35
N ALA A 264 11.49 3.50 -13.02
CA ALA A 264 11.29 4.71 -12.23
C ALA A 264 12.36 5.77 -12.54
N ALA A 265 13.62 5.37 -12.66
CA ALA A 265 14.76 6.25 -12.97
C ALA A 265 14.66 6.92 -14.35
N ARG A 266 13.97 6.29 -15.31
CA ARG A 266 13.68 6.91 -16.62
C ARG A 266 12.73 8.10 -16.51
N GLN A 267 11.81 8.05 -15.55
CA GLN A 267 10.83 9.12 -15.31
C GLN A 267 11.39 10.16 -14.32
N ASN A 268 12.21 9.72 -13.37
CA ASN A 268 12.84 10.56 -12.37
C ASN A 268 14.36 10.31 -12.30
N PRO A 269 15.18 11.06 -13.07
CA PRO A 269 16.64 10.90 -13.08
C PRO A 269 17.33 11.16 -11.73
N THR A 270 16.65 11.79 -10.76
CA THR A 270 17.23 12.01 -9.41
C THR A 270 17.55 10.69 -8.71
N ILE A 271 16.83 9.61 -9.01
CA ILE A 271 17.11 8.25 -8.52
C ILE A 271 18.55 7.84 -8.87
N ILE A 272 18.98 8.12 -10.11
CA ILE A 272 20.34 7.76 -10.58
C ILE A 272 21.38 8.59 -9.83
N ASN A 273 21.13 9.89 -9.65
CA ASN A 273 22.03 10.78 -8.92
C ASN A 273 22.21 10.33 -7.46
N PHE A 274 21.12 9.95 -6.77
CA PHE A 274 21.19 9.40 -5.42
C PHE A 274 21.98 8.10 -5.37
N PHE A 275 21.71 7.20 -6.31
CA PHE A 275 22.44 5.95 -6.38
C PHE A 275 23.94 6.16 -6.62
N ILE A 276 24.33 7.05 -7.54
CA ILE A 276 25.74 7.40 -7.79
C ILE A 276 26.39 8.05 -6.56
N LYS A 277 25.68 8.96 -5.88
CA LYS A 277 26.15 9.56 -4.62
C LYS A 277 26.42 8.48 -3.57
N MET A 278 25.49 7.53 -3.40
CA MET A 278 25.65 6.40 -2.49
C MET A 278 26.87 5.53 -2.86
N LEU A 279 27.07 5.22 -4.15
CA LEU A 279 28.26 4.49 -4.61
C LEU A 279 29.56 5.25 -4.28
N LYS A 280 29.61 6.56 -4.54
CA LYS A 280 30.80 7.39 -4.25
C LYS A 280 31.13 7.42 -2.75
N VAL A 281 30.13 7.58 -1.89
CA VAL A 281 30.31 7.58 -0.42
C VAL A 281 30.86 6.25 0.08
N ARG A 282 30.51 5.13 -0.58
CA ARG A 282 30.88 3.77 -0.19
C ARG A 282 31.92 3.13 -1.10
N GLN A 283 32.60 3.92 -1.95
CA GLN A 283 33.51 3.44 -3.00
C GLN A 283 34.67 2.58 -2.50
N MET A 284 35.04 2.73 -1.22
CA MET A 284 36.13 2.01 -0.56
C MET A 284 35.69 0.66 0.04
N LYS A 285 34.40 0.29 -0.07
CA LYS A 285 33.84 -0.96 0.43
C LYS A 285 33.53 -1.90 -0.74
N ALA A 286 34.48 -2.78 -1.08
CA ALA A 286 34.37 -3.71 -2.21
C ALA A 286 33.09 -4.53 -2.14
N GLU A 287 32.80 -5.08 -0.97
CA GLU A 287 31.63 -5.91 -0.67
C GLU A 287 30.30 -5.18 -0.96
N PHE A 288 30.29 -3.85 -0.84
CA PHE A 288 29.12 -3.04 -1.17
C PHE A 288 29.03 -2.77 -2.68
N ILE A 289 30.11 -2.24 -3.28
CA ILE A 289 30.14 -1.84 -4.69
C ILE A 289 29.98 -3.04 -5.63
N PHE A 290 30.65 -4.14 -5.31
CA PHE A 290 30.65 -5.38 -6.08
C PHE A 290 29.70 -6.44 -5.51
N GLY A 291 28.81 -6.07 -4.58
CA GLY A 291 27.67 -6.91 -4.21
C GLY A 291 26.75 -7.14 -5.41
N GLN A 292 26.12 -8.31 -5.47
CA GLN A 292 25.41 -8.78 -6.66
C GLN A 292 24.32 -7.79 -7.11
N PHE A 293 23.41 -7.42 -6.21
CA PHE A 293 22.36 -6.43 -6.50
C PHE A 293 22.94 -5.05 -6.88
N THR A 294 23.88 -4.53 -6.09
CA THR A 294 24.44 -3.18 -6.27
C THR A 294 25.13 -3.04 -7.62
N LEU A 295 25.96 -4.01 -7.99
CA LEU A 295 26.67 -4.01 -9.26
C LEU A 295 25.69 -4.16 -10.43
N THR A 296 24.71 -5.05 -10.31
CA THR A 296 23.67 -5.27 -11.34
C THR A 296 22.87 -3.99 -11.57
N LEU A 297 22.44 -3.33 -10.49
CA LEU A 297 21.72 -2.07 -10.57
C LEU A 297 22.58 -0.95 -11.19
N ALA A 298 23.86 -0.86 -10.80
CA ALA A 298 24.79 0.11 -11.39
C ALA A 298 24.92 -0.09 -12.91
N LEU A 299 25.19 -1.32 -13.35
CA LEU A 299 25.32 -1.65 -14.78
C LEU A 299 24.00 -1.44 -15.54
N ALA A 300 22.85 -1.71 -14.91
CA ALA A 300 21.54 -1.48 -15.52
C ALA A 300 21.26 0.02 -15.69
N LEU A 301 21.55 0.85 -14.68
CA LEU A 301 21.39 2.31 -14.75
C LEU A 301 22.40 2.96 -15.70
N ALA A 302 23.61 2.39 -15.82
CA ALA A 302 24.62 2.85 -16.77
C ALA A 302 24.18 2.73 -18.24
N LYS A 303 23.15 1.93 -18.56
CA LYS A 303 22.58 1.90 -19.92
C LYS A 303 21.89 3.21 -20.33
N THR A 304 21.62 4.11 -19.38
CA THR A 304 21.12 5.45 -19.65
C THR A 304 22.28 6.36 -20.08
N ARG A 305 22.31 6.76 -21.36
CA ARG A 305 23.46 7.44 -22.02
C ARG A 305 24.09 8.58 -21.21
N HIS A 306 23.29 9.39 -20.52
CA HIS A 306 23.78 10.53 -19.75
C HIS A 306 24.55 10.17 -18.47
N PHE A 307 24.37 8.95 -17.94
CA PHE A 307 24.97 8.51 -16.70
C PHE A 307 26.00 7.38 -16.89
N THR A 308 26.14 6.87 -18.11
CA THR A 308 27.04 5.75 -18.44
C THR A 308 28.46 6.00 -17.94
N GLU A 309 29.08 7.12 -18.35
CA GLU A 309 30.45 7.44 -17.94
C GLU A 309 30.57 7.61 -16.42
N GLN A 310 29.65 8.36 -15.82
CA GLN A 310 29.69 8.65 -14.39
C GLN A 310 29.57 7.39 -13.52
N VAL A 311 28.72 6.43 -13.90
CA VAL A 311 28.61 5.14 -13.20
C VAL A 311 29.86 4.30 -13.42
N LEU A 312 30.32 4.17 -14.67
CA LEU A 312 31.48 3.35 -15.01
C LEU A 312 32.76 3.87 -14.35
N ASP A 313 32.93 5.18 -14.23
CA ASP A 313 34.10 5.77 -13.58
C ASP A 313 34.15 5.47 -12.09
N VAL A 314 33.00 5.49 -11.40
CA VAL A 314 32.91 5.09 -9.99
C VAL A 314 33.27 3.61 -9.83
N LEU A 315 32.76 2.74 -10.71
CA LEU A 315 33.08 1.30 -10.68
C LEU A 315 34.57 1.03 -10.96
N LYS A 316 35.16 1.69 -11.98
CA LYS A 316 36.59 1.57 -12.32
C LYS A 316 37.48 2.06 -11.19
N SER A 317 37.12 3.18 -10.57
CA SER A 317 37.86 3.76 -9.45
C SER A 317 37.86 2.81 -8.25
N ALA A 318 36.70 2.27 -7.90
CA ALA A 318 36.56 1.27 -6.83
C ALA A 318 37.39 0.02 -7.14
N ALA A 319 37.30 -0.54 -8.36
CA ALA A 319 38.06 -1.72 -8.77
C ALA A 319 39.57 -1.48 -8.64
N SER A 320 40.06 -0.36 -9.16
CA SER A 320 41.48 0.02 -9.12
C SER A 320 41.97 0.15 -7.66
N PHE A 321 41.20 0.84 -6.82
CA PHE A 321 41.52 0.97 -5.40
C PHE A 321 41.64 -0.39 -4.71
N HIS A 322 40.70 -1.30 -4.96
CA HIS A 322 40.68 -2.61 -4.32
C HIS A 322 41.80 -3.53 -4.79
N ILE A 323 42.12 -3.53 -6.08
CA ILE A 323 43.26 -4.28 -6.64
C ILE A 323 44.58 -3.77 -6.02
N GLN A 324 44.79 -2.45 -5.99
CA GLN A 324 45.98 -1.86 -5.39
C GLN A 324 46.11 -2.19 -3.90
N ARG A 325 44.99 -2.18 -3.17
CA ARG A 325 44.96 -2.54 -1.75
C ARG A 325 45.33 -4.01 -1.53
N GLN A 326 44.80 -4.92 -2.35
CA GLN A 326 45.13 -6.34 -2.27
C GLN A 326 46.60 -6.62 -2.62
N ALA A 327 47.15 -5.93 -3.62
CA ALA A 327 48.57 -6.05 -3.97
C ALA A 327 49.48 -5.67 -2.79
N LYS A 328 49.20 -4.55 -2.12
CA LYS A 328 49.95 -4.13 -0.93
C LYS A 328 49.89 -5.16 0.21
N TYR A 329 48.74 -5.78 0.45
CA TYR A 329 48.62 -6.83 1.49
C TYR A 329 49.39 -8.11 1.16
N ARG A 330 49.72 -8.37 -0.11
CA ARG A 330 50.52 -9.53 -0.53
C ARG A 330 52.02 -9.28 -0.47
N GLU A 331 52.44 -8.02 -0.34
CA GLU A 331 53.85 -7.62 -0.21
C GLU A 331 54.36 -7.70 1.24
N TYR A 332 53.46 -7.91 2.22
CA TYR A 332 53.76 -8.15 3.64
C TYR A 332 53.44 -9.59 4.03
#